data_AF-A0A432HY31-F1
#
_entry.id   AF-A0A432HY31-F1
#
_cell.length_a   1.000
_cell.length_b   1.000
_cell.length_c   1.000
_cell.angle_alpha   90.00
_cell.angle_beta   90.00
_cell.angle_gamma   90.00
#
_symmetry.space_group_name_H-M   'P 1'
#
loop_
_entity.id
_entity.type
_entity.pdbx_description
1 polymer ?
#
loop_
_entity_poly.entity_id
_entity_poly.type
_entity_poly.pdbx_seq_one_letter_code
_entity_poly.pdbx_strand_id
1 'polypeptide(L)' 'MTGEPTPPNLECVVVEPTTAHTGTVIWLHGLGASGHDFEDMPPLLGLDHIRYVFPHAPTMQVTINYGTRMPAWYD' A
#
# COMPACT_ATOMS: atom_id res chain seq x y z
N MET A 1 -29.94 10.01 7.78
CA MET A 1 -28.58 10.41 7.34
C MET A 1 -27.59 9.62 8.19
N THR A 2 -27.36 8.35 7.85
CA THR A 2 -26.35 7.53 8.52
C THR A 2 -25.00 7.96 7.98
N GLY A 3 -24.17 8.61 8.82
CA GLY A 3 -22.79 8.89 8.44
C GLY A 3 -22.09 7.55 8.23
N GLU A 4 -21.64 7.29 7.01
CA GLU A 4 -20.79 6.13 6.77
C GLU A 4 -19.56 6.24 7.68
N PRO A 5 -19.17 5.18 8.40
CA PRO A 5 -17.96 5.20 9.18
C PRO A 5 -16.80 5.50 8.22
N THR A 6 -16.01 6.52 8.54
CA THR A 6 -14.77 6.79 7.81
C THR A 6 -13.97 5.50 7.77
N PRO A 7 -13.57 5.01 6.58
CA PRO A 7 -12.79 3.79 6.52
C PRO A 7 -11.53 3.99 7.38
N PRO A 8 -11.12 2.97 8.14
CA PRO A 8 -9.92 3.07 8.95
C PRO A 8 -8.74 3.45 8.06
N ASN A 9 -7.89 4.36 8.56
CA ASN A 9 -6.63 4.66 7.88
C ASN A 9 -5.84 3.36 7.70
N LEU A 10 -5.33 3.14 6.50
CA LEU A 10 -4.51 1.97 6.21
C LEU A 10 -3.16 2.11 6.93
N GLU A 11 -2.66 0.98 7.42
CA GLU A 11 -1.26 0.87 7.78
C GLU A 11 -0.41 1.00 6.50
N CYS A 12 0.72 1.68 6.59
CA CYS A 12 1.60 1.93 5.45
C CYS A 12 3.06 1.79 5.85
N VAL A 13 3.86 1.19 4.96
CA VAL A 13 5.31 1.40 4.96
C VAL A 13 5.60 2.72 4.26
N VAL A 14 6.47 3.54 4.85
CA VAL A 14 6.89 4.82 4.28
C VAL A 14 8.40 4.85 4.14
N VAL A 15 8.87 5.10 2.92
CA VAL A 15 10.27 5.39 2.64
C VAL A 15 10.40 6.88 2.37
N GLU A 16 11.06 7.58 3.27
CA GLU A 16 11.28 9.02 3.18
C GLU A 16 12.38 9.36 2.16
N PRO A 17 12.25 10.48 1.43
CA PRO A 17 13.29 10.95 0.54
C PRO A 17 14.54 11.34 1.34
N THR A 18 15.70 11.27 0.69
CA THR A 18 16.98 11.67 1.29
C THR A 18 17.43 13.07 0.85
N THR A 19 16.78 13.62 -0.18
CA THR A 19 16.96 15.01 -0.63
C THR A 19 15.67 15.81 -0.44
N ALA A 20 15.62 17.06 -0.94
CA ALA A 20 14.43 17.88 -0.84
C ALA A 20 13.24 17.17 -1.52
N HIS A 21 12.18 16.94 -0.75
CA HIS A 21 10.97 16.27 -1.23
C HIS A 21 10.29 17.09 -2.32
N THR A 22 10.12 16.51 -3.51
CA THR A 22 9.44 17.16 -4.65
C THR A 22 8.29 16.34 -5.23
N GLY A 23 8.13 15.09 -4.80
CA GLY A 23 7.06 14.22 -5.28
C GLY A 23 6.81 13.01 -4.39
N THR A 24 5.63 12.40 -4.55
CA THR A 24 5.23 11.21 -3.80
C THR A 24 4.70 10.16 -4.74
N VAL A 25 5.12 8.91 -4.53
CA VAL A 25 4.55 7.73 -5.18
C VAL A 25 3.80 6.92 -4.13
N ILE A 26 2.53 6.61 -4.43
CA ILE A 26 1.73 5.67 -3.65
C ILE A 26 1.64 4.39 -4.47
N TRP A 27 2.16 3.29 -3.94
CA TRP A 27 2.30 2.04 -4.69
C TRP A 27 1.52 0.92 -3.98
N LEU A 28 0.47 0.43 -4.65
CA LEU A 28 -0.37 -0.65 -4.13
C LEU A 28 0.19 -2.01 -4.58
N HIS A 29 0.35 -2.92 -3.63
CA HIS A 29 0.77 -4.30 -3.91
C HIS A 29 -0.35 -5.13 -4.57
N GLY A 30 0.01 -6.29 -5.11
CA GLY A 30 -0.93 -7.24 -5.74
C GLY A 30 -1.74 -8.07 -4.73
N LEU A 31 -2.64 -8.92 -5.23
CA LEU A 31 -3.47 -9.81 -4.41
C LEU A 31 -2.63 -10.73 -3.51
N GLY A 32 -2.96 -10.80 -2.23
CA GLY A 32 -2.31 -11.70 -1.26
C GLY A 32 -0.95 -11.23 -0.73
N ALA A 33 -0.42 -10.14 -1.26
CA ALA A 33 0.87 -9.54 -0.88
C ALA A 33 0.75 -8.54 0.29
N SER A 34 1.83 -7.80 0.58
CA SER A 34 1.84 -6.75 1.60
C SER A 34 2.57 -5.48 1.13
N GLY A 35 2.48 -4.39 1.91
CA GLY A 35 3.24 -3.16 1.67
C GLY A 35 4.78 -3.34 1.68
N HIS A 36 5.29 -4.46 2.20
CA HIS A 36 6.72 -4.78 2.19
C HIS A 36 7.23 -5.34 0.85
N ASP A 37 6.35 -5.72 -0.09
CA ASP A 37 6.76 -6.38 -1.34
C ASP A 37 7.75 -5.56 -2.18
N PHE A 38 7.70 -4.23 -2.06
CA PHE A 38 8.47 -3.30 -2.88
C PHE A 38 9.25 -2.26 -2.07
N GLU A 39 9.39 -2.42 -0.75
CA GLU A 39 10.02 -1.38 0.09
C GLU A 39 11.53 -1.22 -0.18
N ASP A 40 12.18 -2.24 -0.72
CA ASP A 40 13.59 -2.22 -1.15
C ASP A 40 13.80 -1.69 -2.58
N MET A 41 12.71 -1.39 -3.30
CA MET A 41 12.73 -0.90 -4.68
C MET A 41 13.19 0.57 -4.81
N PRO A 42 12.75 1.52 -3.95
CA PRO A 42 13.08 2.94 -4.08
C PRO A 42 14.57 3.29 -4.27
N PRO A 43 15.52 2.71 -3.50
CA PRO A 43 16.95 3.00 -3.70
C PRO A 43 17.46 2.64 -5.10
N LEU A 44 16.84 1.65 -5.76
CA LEU A 44 17.24 1.17 -7.08
C LEU A 44 16.70 2.07 -8.22
N LEU A 45 15.71 2.93 -7.97
CA LEU A 45 15.16 3.86 -8.98
C LEU A 45 16.02 5.11 -9.19
N GLY A 46 16.91 5.44 -8.25
CA GLY A 46 17.72 6.65 -8.32
C GLY A 46 16.92 7.95 -8.19
N LEU A 47 15.74 7.92 -7.54
CA LEU A 47 14.85 9.06 -7.34
C LEU A 47 14.82 9.47 -5.86
N ASP A 48 15.91 10.08 -5.39
CA ASP A 48 16.14 10.41 -3.97
C ASP A 48 15.24 11.52 -3.38
N HIS A 49 14.51 12.25 -4.23
CA HIS A 49 13.59 13.34 -3.90
C HIS A 49 12.12 12.89 -3.79
N ILE A 50 11.86 11.59 -4.01
CA ILE A 50 10.52 11.00 -3.99
C ILE A 50 10.28 10.30 -2.66
N ARG A 51 9.15 10.60 -2.01
CA ARG A 51 8.60 9.79 -0.93
C ARG A 51 7.84 8.60 -1.51
N TYR A 52 8.05 7.40 -0.98
CA TYR A 52 7.27 6.23 -1.34
C TYR A 52 6.37 5.81 -0.17
N VAL A 53 5.11 5.54 -0.48
CA VAL A 53 4.11 5.06 0.48
C VAL A 53 3.52 3.75 -0.05
N PHE A 54 3.67 2.68 0.73
CA PHE A 54 3.19 1.34 0.41
C PHE A 54 2.09 0.94 1.40
N PRO A 55 0.81 1.18 1.09
CA PRO A 55 -0.29 0.81 1.97
C PRO A 55 -0.52 -0.71 2.00
N HIS A 56 -0.95 -1.22 3.15
CA HIS A 56 -1.41 -2.60 3.32
C HIS A 56 -2.90 -2.71 2.97
N ALA A 57 -3.25 -3.66 2.10
CA ALA A 57 -4.63 -3.97 1.81
C ALA A 57 -5.34 -4.60 3.03
N PRO A 58 -6.62 -4.28 3.29
CA PRO A 58 -7.39 -4.98 4.32
C PRO A 58 -7.44 -6.49 4.05
N THR A 59 -7.47 -7.29 5.12
CA THR A 59 -7.70 -8.74 4.99
C THR A 59 -9.20 -9.02 4.81
N MET A 60 -9.56 -9.58 3.66
CA MET A 60 -10.95 -9.95 3.32
C MET A 60 -11.00 -11.32 2.64
N GLN A 61 -12.20 -11.89 2.50
CA GLN A 61 -12.42 -13.11 1.72
C GLN A 61 -12.40 -12.77 0.24
N VAL A 62 -11.80 -13.64 -0.59
CA VAL A 62 -11.70 -13.43 -2.05
C VAL A 62 -12.37 -14.59 -2.79
N THR A 63 -13.36 -14.27 -3.61
CA THR A 63 -14.30 -15.20 -4.27
C THR A 63 -13.57 -16.13 -5.23
N ILE A 64 -12.65 -15.60 -6.05
CA ILE A 64 -11.87 -16.42 -7.00
C ILE A 64 -10.97 -17.43 -6.27
N ASN A 65 -10.61 -17.12 -5.02
CA ASN A 65 -9.78 -17.95 -4.15
C ASN A 65 -10.64 -18.73 -3.13
N TYR A 66 -11.87 -19.08 -3.52
CA TYR A 66 -12.79 -19.91 -2.74
C TYR A 66 -13.08 -19.35 -1.33
N GLY A 67 -13.12 -18.03 -1.18
CA GLY A 67 -13.38 -17.36 0.09
C GLY A 67 -12.19 -17.32 1.05
N THR A 68 -10.99 -17.65 0.58
CA THR A 68 -9.77 -17.57 1.40
C THR A 68 -9.55 -16.12 1.88
N ARG A 69 -9.23 -15.94 3.17
CA ARG A 69 -8.91 -14.63 3.75
C ARG A 69 -7.46 -14.26 3.46
N MET A 70 -7.24 -13.16 2.74
CA MET A 70 -5.92 -12.62 2.43
C MET A 70 -5.99 -11.10 2.21
N PRO A 71 -4.85 -10.38 2.18
CA PRO A 71 -4.83 -8.98 1.78
C PRO A 71 -5.39 -8.80 0.36
N ALA A 72 -6.45 -8.00 0.23
CA ALA A 72 -7.06 -7.68 -1.06
C ALA A 72 -7.70 -6.28 -1.04
N TRP A 73 -7.65 -5.60 -2.19
CA TRP A 73 -8.24 -4.28 -2.38
C TRP A 73 -9.74 -4.34 -2.67
N TYR A 74 -10.18 -5.47 -3.22
CA TYR A 74 -11.55 -5.78 -3.59
C TYR A 74 -11.71 -7.30 -3.63
N ASP A 75 -12.98 -7.73 -3.60
CA ASP A 75 -13.39 -9.10 -3.91
C ASP A 75 -13.62 -9.25 -5.43
#